data_AF-A0AAV0FRL2-F1
#
_entry.id   AF-A0AAV0FRL2-F1
#
_cell.length_a   1.000
_cell.length_b   1.000
_cell.length_c   1.000
_cell.angle_alpha   90.00
_cell.angle_beta   90.00
_cell.angle_gamma   90.00
#
_symmetry.space_group_name_H-M   'P 1'
#
loop_
_entity.id
_entity.type
_entity.pdbx_description
1 polymer ?
#
loop_
_entity_poly.entity_id
_entity_poly.type
_entity_poly.pdbx_seq_one_letter_code
_entity_poly.pdbx_strand_id
1 'polypeptide(L)'
;MFVSLPWLIHRPVFTASLGNFSRYGYNGRLGGFCIGNENGKELNNKRAVKIPKNERLNVSPQAATSDHGQTPNSSTVEFYQEILRDAREKFKREISFELKDTDILLAKALLYVGAEDESLIAFNREKDALYLQTERRASAKSPSDARPAWSNVEAMPLAGKTMDDWLRELDDIANEVESVLVSRKIGRGSVEVMDAVNTVFFNLKGFRRSNVLSDSTCSYLHSALCSGFCSAIMLSVIYIEVCQRLNLKIVGSRVGEGFIIWPQTANPEELFKTTAGHSLFGILNGKCVEDPQSKASDITNHSLSGLEIATNRDIIGIALANLIRLHWKRASKAYHGLMLTSPLEFMYNAEKRKRKSDAPNFPVLRPQELRLAMMASERLMILQPHNWSLRRDHAMMLYYTRDYDAAIRELSICMIFAPEEQVEVLMPFIQKLHLLEAESSWNSLGHKWLTIP
;
A
#
# COMPACT_ATOMS: atom_id res chain seq x y z
N MET A 1 -51.46 25.02 27.73
CA MET A 1 -51.52 23.86 26.82
C MET A 1 -50.14 23.79 26.14
N PHE A 2 -49.13 23.18 26.76
CA PHE A 2 -48.78 21.75 26.83
C PHE A 2 -48.38 21.13 25.46
N VAL A 3 -47.05 20.90 25.30
CA VAL A 3 -46.26 19.71 24.83
C VAL A 3 -46.67 19.07 23.46
N SER A 4 -45.83 18.51 22.57
CA SER A 4 -44.57 17.77 22.68
C SER A 4 -43.86 17.55 21.32
N LEU A 5 -42.53 17.37 21.36
CA LEU A 5 -41.72 16.53 20.42
C LEU A 5 -42.02 15.03 20.67
N PRO A 6 -41.82 14.06 19.73
CA PRO A 6 -40.47 13.50 19.52
C PRO A 6 -40.09 12.80 18.17
N TRP A 7 -38.81 12.95 17.80
CA TRP A 7 -37.76 11.96 17.44
C TRP A 7 -37.86 10.95 16.25
N LEU A 8 -36.68 10.84 15.61
CA LEU A 8 -36.00 9.66 15.03
C LEU A 8 -36.58 8.97 13.78
N ILE A 9 -35.95 9.26 12.64
CA ILE A 9 -35.81 8.28 11.56
C ILE A 9 -34.32 8.03 11.34
N HIS A 10 -33.96 6.76 11.43
CA HIS A 10 -32.66 6.18 11.13
C HIS A 10 -32.04 6.79 9.86
N ARG A 11 -30.84 7.38 9.99
CA ARG A 11 -29.99 7.69 8.84
C ARG A 11 -29.21 6.43 8.45
N PRO A 12 -29.19 6.04 7.17
CA PRO A 12 -28.35 4.95 6.71
C PRO A 12 -26.88 5.39 6.74
N VAL A 13 -26.04 4.43 7.13
CA VAL A 13 -24.59 4.47 7.08
C VAL A 13 -24.14 4.66 5.62
N PHE A 14 -23.61 5.83 5.27
CA PHE A 14 -22.90 6.02 4.01
C PHE A 14 -21.52 5.38 4.11
N THR A 15 -21.46 4.08 3.82
CA THR A 15 -20.21 3.33 3.62
C THR A 15 -19.80 3.38 2.16
N ALA A 16 -18.52 3.65 1.95
CA ALA A 16 -17.93 3.96 0.65
C ALA A 16 -18.00 2.78 -0.33
N SER A 17 -18.87 2.91 -1.33
CA SER A 17 -18.72 2.23 -2.63
C SER A 17 -17.64 2.94 -3.44
N LEU A 18 -16.81 2.20 -4.19
CA LEU A 18 -15.93 2.73 -5.27
C LEU A 18 -16.75 3.26 -6.48
N GLY A 19 -17.86 3.95 -6.23
CA GLY A 19 -18.82 4.41 -7.24
C GLY A 19 -18.47 5.78 -7.85
N ASN A 20 -18.42 5.79 -9.18
CA ASN A 20 -18.45 6.92 -10.11
C ASN A 20 -17.29 7.92 -10.05
N PHE A 21 -16.22 7.63 -10.81
CA PHE A 21 -15.24 8.63 -11.21
C PHE A 21 -15.48 9.09 -12.65
N SER A 22 -16.01 10.30 -12.75
CA SER A 22 -16.07 11.13 -13.95
C SER A 22 -14.67 11.50 -14.44
N ARG A 23 -14.57 11.68 -15.76
CA ARG A 23 -13.38 12.12 -16.50
C ARG A 23 -12.82 13.44 -15.95
N TYR A 24 -11.53 13.48 -15.69
CA TYR A 24 -10.76 14.72 -15.77
C TYR A 24 -9.81 14.64 -16.96
N GLY A 25 -10.02 15.55 -17.91
CA GLY A 25 -9.25 15.65 -19.15
C GLY A 25 -7.83 16.10 -18.89
N TYR A 26 -6.88 15.47 -19.58
CA TYR A 26 -5.52 15.97 -19.71
C TYR A 26 -5.35 16.63 -21.08
N ASN A 27 -5.06 17.92 -21.08
CA ASN A 27 -4.34 18.56 -22.17
C ASN A 27 -2.89 18.07 -22.14
N GLY A 28 -2.42 17.59 -23.28
CA GLY A 28 -1.09 17.02 -23.42
C GLY A 28 0.02 18.06 -23.38
N ARG A 29 1.22 17.61 -22.98
CA ARG A 29 2.47 17.87 -23.67
C ARG A 29 3.56 16.88 -23.24
N LEU A 30 4.32 16.46 -24.25
CA LEU A 30 5.44 15.53 -24.27
C LEU A 30 6.66 15.96 -23.44
N GLY A 31 7.49 14.95 -23.13
CA GLY A 31 8.93 15.06 -22.93
C GLY A 31 9.36 14.82 -21.47
N GLY A 32 10.28 13.95 -21.12
CA GLY A 32 11.21 13.16 -21.91
C GLY A 32 11.91 12.12 -21.02
N PHE A 33 12.49 11.14 -21.70
CA PHE A 33 13.36 10.09 -21.18
C PHE A 33 14.48 10.61 -20.28
N CYS A 34 14.85 9.84 -19.26
CA CYS A 34 16.19 9.81 -18.68
C CYS A 34 16.57 8.36 -18.40
N ILE A 35 17.25 7.75 -19.38
CA ILE A 35 18.18 6.64 -19.18
C ILE A 35 19.52 7.30 -18.87
N GLY A 36 20.05 7.09 -17.66
CA GLY A 36 21.40 7.51 -17.31
C GLY A 36 22.41 6.54 -17.90
N ASN A 37 23.04 6.93 -19.01
CA ASN A 37 24.26 6.33 -19.54
C ASN A 37 25.44 7.08 -18.92
N GLU A 38 26.28 6.38 -18.15
CA GLU A 38 27.60 6.90 -17.78
C GLU A 38 28.60 6.52 -18.87
N ASN A 39 29.10 7.54 -19.58
CA ASN A 39 30.26 7.45 -20.44
C ASN A 39 31.51 7.78 -19.64
N GLY A 40 32.46 6.84 -19.58
CA GLY A 40 33.85 7.07 -19.17
C GLY A 40 34.82 6.47 -20.19
N LYS A 41 35.32 7.30 -21.12
CA LYS A 41 36.63 7.13 -21.78
C LYS A 41 37.65 7.81 -20.88
N GLU A 42 38.93 7.47 -20.75
CA GLU A 42 39.89 6.65 -21.48
C GLU A 42 41.14 6.60 -20.56
N LEU A 43 41.93 5.51 -20.55
CA LEU A 43 43.38 5.58 -20.77
C LEU A 43 44.06 4.23 -20.52
N ASN A 44 44.70 3.76 -21.59
CA ASN A 44 45.63 2.66 -21.64
C ASN A 44 46.81 2.86 -20.68
N ASN A 45 47.23 1.79 -20.00
CA ASN A 45 48.65 1.52 -19.83
C ASN A 45 48.92 0.03 -19.63
N LYS A 46 49.61 -0.54 -20.62
CA LYS A 46 50.23 -1.87 -20.59
C LYS A 46 51.52 -1.79 -19.79
N ARG A 47 51.70 -2.63 -18.77
CA ARG A 47 53.02 -3.15 -18.37
C ARG A 47 52.86 -4.55 -17.79
N ALA A 48 53.45 -5.51 -18.49
CA ALA A 48 53.68 -6.88 -18.08
C ALA A 48 54.82 -6.96 -17.04
N VAL A 49 55.14 -8.21 -16.60
CA VAL A 49 56.24 -8.66 -15.72
C VAL A 49 55.76 -8.84 -14.27
N LYS A 50 55.85 -9.97 -13.56
CA LYS A 50 56.54 -11.27 -13.71
C LYS A 50 55.83 -12.31 -12.82
N ILE A 51 55.75 -13.55 -13.27
CA ILE A 51 55.52 -14.75 -12.46
C ILE A 51 56.85 -15.14 -11.79
N PRO A 52 56.81 -15.76 -10.59
CA PRO A 52 57.65 -16.93 -10.38
C PRO A 52 56.81 -18.16 -9.97
N LYS A 53 57.14 -19.27 -10.64
CA LYS A 53 56.70 -20.64 -10.37
C LYS A 53 57.64 -21.27 -9.36
N ASN A 54 57.09 -22.03 -8.42
CA ASN A 54 57.54 -23.31 -7.87
C ASN A 54 56.52 -23.65 -6.76
N GLU A 55 56.05 -24.87 -6.52
CA GLU A 55 56.65 -26.18 -6.72
C GLU A 55 55.53 -27.24 -6.69
N ARG A 56 55.70 -28.34 -7.44
CA ARG A 56 54.82 -29.50 -7.47
C ARG A 56 55.09 -30.40 -6.27
N LEU A 57 54.05 -30.92 -5.61
CA LEU A 57 54.05 -32.28 -5.05
C LEU A 57 52.69 -32.97 -5.30
N ASN A 58 52.77 -34.24 -5.69
CA ASN A 58 51.72 -35.10 -6.24
C ASN A 58 50.96 -35.92 -5.17
N VAL A 59 49.83 -36.52 -5.60
CA VAL A 59 49.14 -37.75 -5.11
C VAL A 59 48.19 -37.53 -3.90
N SER A 60 46.92 -37.96 -3.83
CA SER A 60 46.03 -38.86 -4.60
C SER A 60 44.55 -38.47 -4.37
N PRO A 61 43.58 -38.94 -5.18
CA PRO A 61 42.16 -38.69 -4.98
C PRO A 61 41.58 -39.71 -3.98
N GLN A 62 40.95 -39.24 -2.92
CA GLN A 62 40.10 -40.10 -2.07
C GLN A 62 38.66 -39.59 -2.03
N ALA A 63 37.83 -40.43 -2.64
CA ALA A 63 36.46 -40.77 -2.27
C ALA A 63 35.53 -39.61 -1.91
N ALA A 64 34.75 -39.22 -2.92
CA ALA A 64 33.41 -38.71 -2.73
C ALA A 64 32.56 -39.74 -1.96
N THR A 65 32.07 -39.38 -0.78
CA THR A 65 30.82 -39.88 -0.22
C THR A 65 30.32 -38.91 0.84
N SER A 66 29.43 -38.01 0.45
CA SER A 66 28.29 -37.64 1.28
C SER A 66 27.23 -37.08 0.35
N ASP A 67 26.47 -38.03 -0.19
CA ASP A 67 25.19 -37.81 -0.83
C ASP A 67 24.25 -37.23 0.24
N HIS A 68 24.14 -35.91 0.26
CA HIS A 68 23.04 -35.20 0.90
C HIS A 68 22.45 -34.30 -0.17
N GLY A 69 21.43 -34.83 -0.84
CA GLY A 69 20.50 -34.05 -1.65
C GLY A 69 19.80 -33.02 -0.76
N GLN A 70 20.47 -31.91 -0.48
CA GLN A 70 19.82 -30.69 -0.06
C GLN A 70 19.31 -30.01 -1.33
N THR A 71 17.99 -29.95 -1.45
CA THR A 71 17.31 -29.03 -2.37
C THR A 71 17.80 -27.60 -2.07
N PRO A 72 18.61 -26.96 -2.92
CA PRO A 72 19.43 -25.83 -2.44
C PRO A 72 18.67 -24.53 -2.13
N ASN A 73 17.39 -24.38 -2.51
CA ASN A 73 16.78 -23.05 -2.61
C ASN A 73 15.35 -22.94 -2.00
N SER A 74 14.88 -23.95 -1.26
CA SER A 74 13.52 -23.96 -0.66
C SER A 74 13.41 -23.03 0.56
N SER A 75 14.48 -22.91 1.34
CA SER A 75 14.46 -22.28 2.67
C SER A 75 14.17 -20.78 2.63
N THR A 76 14.63 -20.05 1.61
CA THR A 76 14.45 -18.58 1.53
C THR A 76 13.04 -18.21 1.07
N VAL A 77 12.47 -18.98 0.14
CA VAL A 77 11.08 -18.80 -0.32
C VAL A 77 10.11 -19.11 0.81
N GLU A 78 10.33 -20.23 1.52
CA GLU A 78 9.57 -20.59 2.73
C GLU A 78 9.69 -19.52 3.81
N PHE A 79 10.87 -18.95 4.00
CA PHE A 79 11.11 -17.88 4.96
C PHE A 79 10.26 -16.63 4.65
N TYR A 80 10.28 -16.10 3.42
CA TYR A 80 9.43 -14.95 3.09
C TYR A 80 7.94 -15.26 3.19
N GLN A 81 7.54 -16.51 2.94
CA GLN A 81 6.17 -16.95 3.16
C GLN A 81 5.78 -16.98 4.64
N GLU A 82 6.70 -17.37 5.53
CA GLU A 82 6.51 -17.30 6.99
C GLU A 82 6.37 -15.85 7.46
N ILE A 83 7.25 -14.95 6.99
CA ILE A 83 7.23 -13.53 7.34
C ILE A 83 5.95 -12.84 6.85
N LEU A 84 5.47 -13.19 5.66
CA LEU A 84 4.17 -12.74 5.16
C LEU A 84 3.03 -13.08 6.13
N ARG A 85 3.02 -14.32 6.63
CA ARG A 85 1.99 -14.78 7.57
C ARG A 85 2.14 -14.11 8.93
N ASP A 86 3.36 -14.03 9.47
CA ASP A 86 3.63 -13.37 10.75
C ASP A 86 3.23 -11.88 10.71
N ALA A 87 3.53 -11.17 9.60
CA ALA A 87 3.17 -9.76 9.44
C ALA A 87 1.64 -9.57 9.44
N ARG A 88 0.91 -10.44 8.75
CA ARG A 88 -0.57 -10.41 8.73
C ARG A 88 -1.16 -10.72 10.10
N GLU A 89 -0.61 -11.69 10.82
CA GLU A 89 -1.07 -12.06 12.16
C GLU A 89 -0.81 -10.94 13.18
N LYS A 90 0.38 -10.34 13.14
CA LYS A 90 0.72 -9.18 13.98
C LYS A 90 -0.14 -7.97 13.68
N PHE A 91 -0.39 -7.69 12.39
CA PHE A 91 -1.35 -6.65 11.99
C PHE A 91 -2.73 -6.91 12.60
N LYS A 92 -3.28 -8.14 12.47
CA LYS A 92 -4.57 -8.51 13.06
C LYS A 92 -4.63 -8.31 14.57
N ARG A 93 -3.55 -8.65 15.28
CA ARG A 93 -3.45 -8.44 16.74
C ARG A 93 -3.49 -6.96 17.09
N GLU A 94 -2.76 -6.13 16.34
CA GLU A 94 -2.71 -4.67 16.54
C GLU A 94 -4.07 -3.99 16.31
N ILE A 95 -4.84 -4.46 15.33
CA ILE A 95 -6.17 -3.88 15.02
C ILE A 95 -7.35 -4.61 15.67
N SER A 96 -7.07 -5.58 16.55
CA SER A 96 -8.08 -6.44 17.16
C SER A 96 -9.22 -5.63 17.80
N PHE A 97 -10.46 -6.09 17.65
CA PHE A 97 -11.63 -5.45 18.25
C PHE A 97 -11.66 -5.56 19.78
N GLU A 98 -10.82 -6.42 20.37
CA GLU A 98 -10.63 -6.51 21.82
C GLU A 98 -9.91 -5.27 22.38
N LEU A 99 -9.11 -4.60 21.56
CA LEU A 99 -8.40 -3.39 21.94
C LEU A 99 -9.31 -2.16 21.82
N LYS A 100 -9.18 -1.22 22.75
CA LYS A 100 -9.79 0.10 22.57
C LYS A 100 -9.11 0.80 21.41
N ASP A 101 -9.87 1.61 20.68
CA ASP A 101 -9.33 2.35 19.54
C ASP A 101 -8.15 3.26 19.92
N THR A 102 -8.17 3.81 21.15
CA THR A 102 -7.08 4.62 21.72
C THR A 102 -5.77 3.88 21.90
N ASP A 103 -5.81 2.55 21.99
CA ASP A 103 -4.66 1.72 22.32
C ASP A 103 -3.94 1.22 21.05
N ILE A 104 -4.52 1.48 19.88
CA ILE A 104 -3.96 1.11 18.58
C ILE A 104 -2.85 2.07 18.20
N LEU A 105 -1.66 1.53 17.92
CA LEU A 105 -0.53 2.31 17.43
C LEU A 105 -0.59 2.39 15.90
N LEU A 106 -0.96 3.55 15.35
CA LEU A 106 -1.13 3.75 13.91
C LEU A 106 0.17 3.44 13.15
N ALA A 107 1.29 3.95 13.66
CA ALA A 107 2.60 3.71 13.06
C ALA A 107 2.93 2.23 12.99
N LYS A 108 2.72 1.49 14.08
CA LYS A 108 3.03 0.06 14.16
C LYS A 108 2.15 -0.76 13.22
N ALA A 109 0.85 -0.49 13.19
CA ALA A 109 -0.08 -1.14 12.27
C ALA A 109 0.33 -0.93 10.80
N LEU A 110 0.71 0.30 10.41
CA LEU A 110 1.11 0.62 9.05
C LEU A 110 2.52 0.11 8.68
N LEU A 111 3.41 -0.08 9.65
CA LEU A 111 4.69 -0.77 9.44
C LEU A 111 4.48 -2.25 9.13
N TYR A 112 3.55 -2.94 9.81
CA TYR A 112 3.19 -4.32 9.47
C TYR A 112 2.62 -4.45 8.05
N VAL A 113 1.79 -3.48 7.62
CA VAL A 113 1.33 -3.41 6.23
C VAL A 113 2.50 -3.32 5.25
N GLY A 114 3.47 -2.45 5.53
CA GLY A 114 4.67 -2.30 4.72
C GLY A 114 5.54 -3.56 4.69
N ALA A 115 5.74 -4.22 5.84
CA ALA A 115 6.52 -5.45 5.92
C ALA A 115 5.88 -6.61 5.18
N GLU A 116 4.56 -6.75 5.25
CA GLU A 116 3.87 -7.77 4.48
C GLU A 116 4.01 -7.52 2.96
N ASP A 117 3.81 -6.28 2.51
CA ASP A 117 3.91 -5.95 1.08
C ASP A 117 5.33 -6.10 0.55
N GLU A 118 6.35 -5.62 1.27
CA GLU A 118 7.76 -5.80 0.90
C GLU A 118 8.17 -7.28 0.91
N SER A 119 7.64 -8.07 1.85
CA SER A 119 7.88 -9.52 1.89
C SER A 119 7.28 -10.23 0.68
N LEU A 120 6.12 -9.79 0.20
CA LEU A 120 5.53 -10.32 -1.04
C LEU A 120 6.43 -10.03 -2.24
N ILE A 121 6.94 -8.79 -2.32
CA ILE A 121 7.81 -8.38 -3.41
C ILE A 121 9.11 -9.19 -3.39
N ALA A 122 9.72 -9.37 -2.22
CA ALA A 122 10.91 -10.20 -2.03
C ALA A 122 10.65 -11.67 -2.37
N PHE A 123 9.53 -12.23 -1.89
CA PHE A 123 9.09 -13.59 -2.21
C PHE A 123 8.98 -13.82 -3.73
N ASN A 124 8.33 -12.91 -4.45
CA ASN A 124 8.18 -13.02 -5.91
C ASN A 124 9.54 -12.91 -6.61
N ARG A 125 10.43 -12.01 -6.16
CA ARG A 125 11.79 -11.88 -6.70
C ARG A 125 12.60 -13.17 -6.54
N GLU A 126 12.53 -13.82 -5.38
CA GLU A 126 13.22 -15.09 -5.14
C GLU A 126 12.64 -16.23 -5.98
N LYS A 127 11.31 -16.29 -6.10
CA LYS A 127 10.64 -17.28 -6.95
C LYS A 127 11.02 -17.12 -8.42
N ASP A 128 11.09 -15.89 -8.91
CA ASP A 128 11.52 -15.60 -10.29
C ASP A 128 13.00 -15.95 -10.49
N ALA A 129 13.86 -15.65 -9.50
CA ALA A 129 15.28 -16.02 -9.54
C ALA A 129 15.47 -17.55 -9.58
N LEU A 130 14.68 -18.30 -8.80
CA LEU A 130 14.65 -19.75 -8.81
C LEU A 130 14.24 -20.29 -10.19
N TYR A 131 13.18 -19.74 -10.78
CA TYR A 131 12.68 -20.16 -12.09
C TYR A 131 13.71 -19.92 -13.20
N LEU A 132 14.39 -18.77 -13.18
CA LEU A 132 15.45 -18.46 -14.14
C LEU A 132 16.65 -19.42 -14.00
N GLN A 133 16.95 -19.90 -12.80
CA GLN A 133 18.03 -20.86 -12.59
C GLN A 133 17.68 -22.26 -13.09
N THR A 134 16.44 -22.71 -12.87
CA THR A 134 15.98 -24.02 -13.37
C THR A 134 15.92 -24.03 -14.89
N GLU A 135 15.52 -22.91 -15.51
CA GLU A 135 15.50 -22.76 -16.98
C GLU A 135 16.92 -22.73 -17.58
N ARG A 136 17.89 -22.06 -16.93
CA ARG A 136 19.25 -21.86 -17.47
C ARG A 136 20.20 -23.06 -17.36
N ARG A 137 19.78 -24.23 -16.85
CA ARG A 137 20.63 -25.43 -16.63
C ARG A 137 22.01 -25.07 -16.05
N ALA A 138 22.06 -24.87 -14.74
CA ALA A 138 23.25 -25.01 -13.89
C ALA A 138 24.59 -24.49 -14.47
N SER A 139 24.82 -23.17 -14.44
CA SER A 139 26.17 -22.60 -14.51
C SER A 139 26.30 -21.13 -14.04
N ALA A 140 25.21 -20.48 -13.62
CA ALA A 140 25.27 -19.15 -13.01
C ALA A 140 25.35 -19.28 -11.48
N LYS A 141 26.27 -18.52 -10.87
CA LYS A 141 26.50 -18.44 -9.42
C LYS A 141 25.20 -18.34 -8.62
N SER A 142 25.14 -19.05 -7.50
CA SER A 142 23.98 -19.05 -6.60
C SER A 142 23.63 -17.61 -6.18
N PRO A 143 22.33 -17.28 -6.04
CA PRO A 143 21.96 -16.11 -5.27
C PRO A 143 22.38 -16.40 -3.84
N SER A 144 23.30 -15.58 -3.30
CA SER A 144 23.76 -15.59 -1.90
C SER A 144 22.99 -16.56 -1.01
N ASP A 145 23.55 -17.75 -0.74
CA ASP A 145 22.98 -18.80 0.14
C ASP A 145 22.76 -18.35 1.60
N ALA A 146 23.02 -17.07 1.91
CA ALA A 146 22.73 -16.50 3.21
C ALA A 146 21.23 -16.26 3.34
N ARG A 147 20.56 -17.15 4.09
CA ARG A 147 19.28 -16.84 4.74
C ARG A 147 19.37 -15.42 5.31
N PRO A 148 18.35 -14.57 5.12
CA PRO A 148 18.37 -13.23 5.68
C PRO A 148 18.65 -13.31 7.19
N ALA A 149 19.55 -12.46 7.69
CA ALA A 149 20.09 -12.56 9.05
C ALA A 149 19.08 -12.27 10.18
N TRP A 150 17.83 -11.97 9.83
CA TRP A 150 16.75 -11.62 10.74
C TRP A 150 15.76 -12.77 10.87
N SER A 151 15.23 -12.97 12.08
CA SER A 151 14.41 -14.14 12.43
C SER A 151 12.91 -13.86 12.51
N ASN A 152 12.50 -12.58 12.55
CA ASN A 152 11.09 -12.18 12.71
C ASN A 152 10.76 -10.94 11.87
N VAL A 153 9.47 -10.63 11.77
CA VAL A 153 8.96 -9.47 10.99
C VAL A 153 9.49 -8.12 11.50
N GLU A 154 9.71 -7.96 12.81
CA GLU A 154 10.12 -6.66 13.39
C GLU A 154 11.59 -6.33 13.06
N ALA A 155 12.43 -7.37 12.98
CA ALA A 155 13.82 -7.30 12.55
C ALA A 155 13.98 -7.23 11.02
N MET A 156 12.90 -7.35 10.25
CA MET A 156 12.94 -7.20 8.80
C MET A 156 13.33 -5.77 8.43
N PRO A 157 14.34 -5.56 7.57
CA PRO A 157 14.74 -4.23 7.15
C PRO A 157 13.70 -3.63 6.18
N LEU A 158 13.05 -2.56 6.61
CA LEU A 158 12.19 -1.69 5.82
C LEU A 158 12.99 -0.46 5.42
N ALA A 159 13.27 -0.27 4.13
CA ALA A 159 14.16 0.79 3.63
C ALA A 159 15.50 0.89 4.43
N GLY A 160 16.05 -0.26 4.82
CA GLY A 160 17.34 -0.37 5.51
C GLY A 160 17.30 -0.24 7.05
N LYS A 161 16.14 0.00 7.65
CA LYS A 161 15.94 0.11 9.10
C LYS A 161 14.93 -0.91 9.63
N THR A 162 15.05 -1.33 10.88
CA THR A 162 14.05 -2.22 11.53
C THR A 162 12.78 -1.46 11.90
N MET A 163 11.72 -2.17 12.30
CA MET A 163 10.50 -1.50 12.77
C MET A 163 10.75 -0.62 14.00
N ASP A 164 11.56 -1.10 14.95
CA ASP A 164 11.90 -0.36 16.16
C ASP A 164 12.71 0.90 15.84
N ASP A 165 13.57 0.85 14.83
CA ASP A 165 14.31 2.02 14.36
C ASP A 165 13.39 3.07 13.73
N TRP A 166 12.33 2.65 13.01
CA TRP A 166 11.34 3.58 12.48
C TRP A 166 10.47 4.21 13.55
N LEU A 167 10.11 3.45 14.59
CA LEU A 167 9.39 4.00 15.74
C LEU A 167 10.27 4.99 16.50
N ARG A 168 11.57 4.69 16.65
CA ARG A 168 12.55 5.59 17.24
C ARG A 168 12.74 6.86 16.41
N GLU A 169 12.70 6.78 15.08
CA GLU A 169 12.76 7.98 14.22
C GLU A 169 11.59 8.94 14.53
N LEU A 170 10.40 8.43 14.83
CA LEU A 170 9.27 9.27 15.26
C LEU A 170 9.53 9.90 16.63
N ASP A 171 10.16 9.17 17.55
CA ASP A 171 10.58 9.70 18.85
C ASP A 171 11.67 10.78 18.68
N ASP A 172 12.64 10.56 17.81
CA ASP A 172 13.72 11.52 17.50
C ASP A 172 13.15 12.80 16.88
N ILE A 173 12.19 12.69 15.96
CA ILE A 173 11.48 13.86 15.41
C ILE A 173 10.72 14.59 16.52
N ALA A 174 10.05 13.89 17.44
CA ALA A 174 9.37 14.53 18.56
C ALA A 174 10.36 15.27 19.49
N ASN A 175 11.50 14.65 19.80
CA ASN A 175 12.57 15.26 20.59
C ASN A 175 13.15 16.51 19.92
N GLU A 176 13.31 16.50 18.59
CA GLU A 176 13.70 17.68 17.83
C GLU A 176 12.67 18.80 17.96
N VAL A 177 11.37 18.49 17.91
CA VAL A 177 10.31 19.50 18.14
C VAL A 177 10.37 20.07 19.56
N GLU A 178 10.58 19.23 20.57
CA GLU A 178 10.76 19.70 21.95
C GLU A 178 11.96 20.64 22.08
N SER A 179 13.08 20.32 21.40
CA SER A 179 14.26 21.18 21.40
C SER A 179 13.98 22.56 20.80
N VAL A 180 13.17 22.62 19.73
CA VAL A 180 12.74 23.88 19.11
C VAL A 180 11.85 24.67 20.07
N LEU A 181 10.91 24.02 20.74
CA LEU A 181 10.02 24.66 21.72
C LEU A 181 10.81 25.27 22.89
N VAL A 182 11.75 24.51 23.46
CA VAL A 182 12.62 24.97 24.56
C VAL A 182 13.48 26.15 24.12
N SER A 183 14.08 26.08 22.93
CA SER A 183 14.96 27.13 22.41
C SER A 183 14.26 28.48 22.22
N ARG A 184 12.98 28.44 21.81
CA ARG A 184 12.18 29.64 21.55
C ARG A 184 11.51 30.19 22.81
N LYS A 185 11.62 29.53 23.97
CA LYS A 185 10.93 29.86 25.23
C LYS A 185 9.40 30.03 25.07
N ILE A 186 8.83 29.28 24.14
CA ILE A 186 7.42 29.37 23.80
C ILE A 186 6.60 28.57 24.82
N GLY A 187 5.34 28.96 25.06
CA GLY A 187 4.42 28.20 25.89
C GLY A 187 4.11 26.80 25.33
N ARG A 188 3.36 26.01 26.10
CA ARG A 188 2.80 24.73 25.63
C ARG A 188 1.41 24.90 24.99
N GLY A 189 1.15 26.04 24.33
CA GLY A 189 -0.07 26.24 23.58
C GLY A 189 -0.16 25.33 22.36
N SER A 190 -1.36 24.90 21.96
CA SER A 190 -1.55 24.02 20.79
C SER A 190 -1.02 24.65 19.49
N VAL A 191 -1.27 25.94 19.29
CA VAL A 191 -0.81 26.75 18.15
C VAL A 191 0.72 26.80 18.08
N GLU A 192 1.35 27.01 19.22
CA GLU A 192 2.80 27.11 19.39
C GLU A 192 3.51 25.78 19.11
N VAL A 193 2.97 24.68 19.67
CA VAL A 193 3.44 23.31 19.38
C VAL A 193 3.33 23.02 17.90
N MET A 194 2.23 23.40 17.25
CA MET A 194 2.06 23.18 15.82
C MET A 194 3.03 24.00 14.96
N ASP A 195 3.32 25.25 15.31
CA ASP A 195 4.33 26.04 14.60
C ASP A 195 5.74 25.40 14.70
N ALA A 196 6.08 24.86 15.87
CA ALA A 196 7.32 24.12 16.06
C ALA A 196 7.34 22.82 15.23
N VAL A 197 6.25 22.04 15.25
CA VAL A 197 6.13 20.82 14.42
C VAL A 197 6.26 21.16 12.93
N ASN A 198 5.56 22.19 12.45
CA ASN A 198 5.66 22.64 11.06
C ASN A 198 7.08 23.07 10.70
N THR A 199 7.78 23.75 11.61
CA THR A 199 9.20 24.10 11.41
C THR A 199 10.06 22.84 11.24
N VAL A 200 9.92 21.86 12.13
CA VAL A 200 10.71 20.61 12.03
C VAL A 200 10.35 19.83 10.77
N PHE A 201 9.06 19.65 10.50
CA PHE A 201 8.61 18.82 9.39
C PHE A 201 8.99 19.41 8.04
N PHE A 202 8.64 20.68 7.80
CA PHE A 202 8.78 21.28 6.48
C PHE A 202 10.13 21.95 6.26
N ASN A 203 10.73 22.55 7.29
CA ASN A 203 11.96 23.32 7.13
C ASN A 203 13.21 22.50 7.46
N LEU A 204 13.21 21.70 8.52
CA LEU A 204 14.39 20.92 8.93
C LEU A 204 14.47 19.55 8.24
N LYS A 205 13.39 18.77 8.32
CA LYS A 205 13.29 17.42 7.72
C LYS A 205 12.89 17.45 6.24
N GLY A 206 12.33 18.57 5.78
CA GLY A 206 12.03 18.78 4.36
C GLY A 206 10.89 17.91 3.83
N PHE A 207 9.91 17.53 4.67
CA PHE A 207 8.76 16.75 4.25
C PHE A 207 7.97 17.49 3.15
N ARG A 208 7.54 16.76 2.13
CA ARG A 208 6.77 17.29 0.99
C ARG A 208 5.57 16.41 0.71
N ARG A 209 4.41 17.04 0.56
CA ARG A 209 3.18 16.35 0.16
C ARG A 209 3.20 16.09 -1.34
N SER A 210 3.10 14.82 -1.73
CA SER A 210 2.90 14.42 -3.12
C SER A 210 1.44 14.56 -3.52
N ASN A 211 1.20 15.19 -4.68
CA ASN A 211 -0.13 15.26 -5.30
C ASN A 211 -0.41 14.04 -6.19
N VAL A 212 0.57 13.15 -6.35
CA VAL A 212 0.51 12.05 -7.31
C VAL A 212 0.20 10.76 -6.58
N LEU A 213 -1.05 10.31 -6.69
CA LEU A 213 -1.58 8.99 -6.25
C LEU A 213 -0.93 7.78 -6.94
N SER A 214 0.26 7.92 -7.54
CA SER A 214 0.91 6.89 -8.35
C SER A 214 2.30 6.50 -7.87
N ASP A 215 2.84 7.22 -6.88
CA ASP A 215 4.12 6.90 -6.28
C ASP A 215 3.94 6.08 -4.99
N SER A 216 4.57 4.91 -4.94
CA SER A 216 4.50 3.97 -3.81
C SER A 216 5.39 4.41 -2.68
N THR A 217 6.46 5.15 -2.99
CA THR A 217 7.36 5.71 -1.98
C THR A 217 6.62 6.61 -0.99
N CYS A 218 5.52 7.22 -1.45
CA CYS A 218 4.68 8.14 -0.67
C CYS A 218 3.55 7.45 0.12
N SER A 219 3.31 6.15 -0.10
CA SER A 219 2.11 5.45 0.40
C SER A 219 2.38 4.50 1.56
N TYR A 220 3.66 4.19 1.84
CA TYR A 220 4.08 3.41 2.99
C TYR A 220 4.79 4.30 4.02
N LEU A 221 4.55 4.04 5.31
CA LEU A 221 5.10 4.86 6.39
C LEU A 221 6.64 4.89 6.40
N HIS A 222 7.29 3.73 6.33
CA HIS A 222 8.76 3.63 6.31
C HIS A 222 9.37 4.37 5.11
N SER A 223 8.74 4.27 3.93
CA SER A 223 9.20 4.94 2.72
C SER A 223 8.99 6.46 2.79
N ALA A 224 7.87 6.89 3.39
CA ALA A 224 7.56 8.30 3.60
C ALA A 224 8.55 8.96 4.58
N LEU A 225 8.85 8.30 5.71
CA LEU A 225 9.86 8.74 6.66
C LEU A 225 11.27 8.75 6.05
N CYS A 226 11.62 7.76 5.23
CA CYS A 226 12.93 7.69 4.58
C CYS A 226 13.14 8.76 3.52
N SER A 227 12.12 9.04 2.68
CA SER A 227 12.25 9.89 1.51
C SER A 227 11.89 11.35 1.76
N GLY A 228 11.13 11.63 2.83
CA GLY A 228 10.49 12.92 3.06
C GLY A 228 9.31 13.19 2.11
N PHE A 229 8.99 12.30 1.17
CA PHE A 229 7.84 12.46 0.27
C PHE A 229 6.66 11.65 0.78
N CYS A 230 5.55 12.34 1.06
CA CYS A 230 4.40 11.75 1.73
C CYS A 230 3.12 11.93 0.92
N SER A 231 2.28 10.91 0.87
CA SER A 231 0.87 11.09 0.52
C SER A 231 0.17 11.88 1.63
N ALA A 232 -0.98 12.46 1.28
CA ALA A 232 -1.86 13.16 2.22
C ALA A 232 -2.03 12.40 3.56
N ILE A 233 -2.45 11.13 3.47
CA ILE A 233 -2.73 10.30 4.63
C ILE A 233 -1.46 9.94 5.41
N MET A 234 -0.34 9.63 4.73
CA MET A 234 0.91 9.29 5.42
C MET A 234 1.49 10.50 6.16
N LEU A 235 1.45 11.69 5.56
CA LEU A 235 1.86 12.92 6.24
C LEU A 235 1.00 13.17 7.48
N SER A 236 -0.32 12.99 7.36
CA SER A 236 -1.24 13.12 8.49
C SER A 236 -0.96 12.12 9.60
N VAL A 237 -0.67 10.85 9.28
CA VAL A 237 -0.30 9.83 10.26
C VAL A 237 0.97 10.22 11.00
N ILE A 238 2.04 10.61 10.28
CA ILE A 238 3.30 11.05 10.88
C ILE A 238 3.06 12.25 11.82
N TYR A 239 2.23 13.21 11.38
CA TYR A 239 1.88 14.37 12.18
C TYR A 239 1.13 13.98 13.47
N ILE A 240 0.13 13.10 13.37
CA ILE A 240 -0.63 12.59 14.52
C ILE A 240 0.30 11.88 15.51
N GLU A 241 1.16 11.00 15.03
CA GLU A 241 2.09 10.20 15.85
C GLU A 241 3.13 11.07 16.58
N VAL A 242 3.69 12.08 15.91
CA VAL A 242 4.64 13.02 16.55
C VAL A 242 3.92 13.90 17.56
N CYS A 243 2.76 14.45 17.23
CA CYS A 243 2.01 15.28 18.17
C CYS A 243 1.52 14.50 19.39
N GLN A 244 1.14 13.23 19.23
CA GLN A 244 0.77 12.36 20.35
C GLN A 244 1.93 12.19 21.34
N ARG A 245 3.18 12.03 20.86
CA ARG A 245 4.38 11.99 21.71
C ARG A 245 4.60 13.29 22.48
N LEU A 246 4.21 14.42 21.90
CA LEU A 246 4.23 15.75 22.53
C LEU A 246 3.00 16.02 23.42
N ASN A 247 2.18 15.00 23.70
CA ASN A 247 0.94 15.10 24.46
C ASN A 247 -0.10 16.07 23.85
N LEU A 248 -0.04 16.28 22.53
CA LEU A 248 -1.02 17.05 21.77
C LEU A 248 -1.91 16.11 20.95
N LYS A 249 -3.19 16.05 21.30
CA LYS A 249 -4.15 15.23 20.58
C LYS A 249 -4.54 15.89 19.26
N ILE A 250 -4.18 15.25 18.15
CA ILE A 250 -4.62 15.63 16.80
C ILE A 250 -5.80 14.73 16.42
N VAL A 251 -6.83 15.34 15.85
CA VAL A 251 -7.98 14.66 15.25
C VAL A 251 -7.94 14.84 13.74
N GLY A 252 -8.63 13.97 13.02
CA GLY A 252 -8.78 14.12 11.59
C GLY A 252 -10.10 13.61 11.08
N SER A 253 -10.43 13.98 9.85
CA SER A 253 -11.66 13.57 9.19
C SER A 253 -11.44 13.43 7.69
N ARG A 254 -12.24 12.57 7.07
CA ARG A 254 -12.23 12.36 5.63
C ARG A 254 -13.09 13.44 4.95
N VAL A 255 -12.50 14.19 4.04
CA VAL A 255 -13.22 15.19 3.24
C VAL A 255 -12.95 14.97 1.75
N GLY A 256 -13.96 14.47 1.04
CA GLY A 256 -13.83 14.07 -0.36
C GLY A 256 -12.82 12.94 -0.54
N GLU A 257 -11.78 13.19 -1.35
CA GLU A 257 -10.65 12.26 -1.53
C GLU A 257 -9.49 12.53 -0.55
N GLY A 258 -9.56 13.61 0.22
CA GLY A 258 -8.54 14.01 1.17
C GLY A 258 -8.81 13.49 2.58
N PHE A 259 -7.74 13.51 3.38
CA PHE A 259 -7.82 13.41 4.83
C PHE A 259 -7.24 14.70 5.39
N ILE A 260 -7.98 15.34 6.29
CA ILE A 260 -7.57 16.58 6.93
C ILE A 260 -7.39 16.35 8.42
N ILE A 261 -6.46 17.10 9.01
CA ILE A 261 -6.13 17.02 10.43
C ILE A 261 -6.13 18.40 11.08
N TRP A 262 -6.42 18.43 12.37
CA TRP A 262 -6.36 19.62 13.22
C TRP A 262 -6.22 19.20 14.70
N PRO A 263 -5.66 20.06 15.58
CA PRO A 263 -5.57 19.74 16.99
C PRO A 263 -6.95 19.76 17.66
N GLN A 264 -7.16 18.89 18.64
CA GLN A 264 -8.36 18.93 19.46
C GLN A 264 -8.25 20.09 20.46
N THR A 265 -8.74 21.27 20.06
CA THR A 265 -8.67 22.51 20.84
C THR A 265 -10.05 23.10 21.11
N ALA A 266 -10.20 23.80 22.24
CA ALA A 266 -11.42 24.54 22.56
C ALA A 266 -11.65 25.76 21.64
N ASN A 267 -10.59 26.31 21.03
CA ASN A 267 -10.67 27.49 20.16
C ASN A 267 -10.15 27.21 18.73
N PRO A 268 -10.99 26.67 17.83
CA PRO A 268 -10.57 26.38 16.46
C PRO A 268 -10.28 27.63 15.63
N GLU A 269 -10.71 28.82 16.06
CA GLU A 269 -10.53 30.07 15.30
C GLU A 269 -9.06 30.44 15.12
N GLU A 270 -8.20 30.10 16.09
CA GLU A 270 -6.77 30.38 16.04
C GLU A 270 -6.07 29.63 14.90
N LEU A 271 -6.61 28.49 14.46
CA LEU A 271 -6.06 27.71 13.35
C LEU A 271 -6.25 28.41 12.00
N PHE A 272 -7.28 29.24 11.88
CA PHE A 272 -7.63 29.95 10.65
C PHE A 272 -7.05 31.35 10.58
N LYS A 273 -6.45 31.85 11.68
CA LYS A 273 -5.74 33.15 11.66
C LYS A 273 -4.54 33.05 10.72
N THR A 274 -4.51 33.94 9.74
CA THR A 274 -3.43 34.00 8.75
C THR A 274 -2.16 34.55 9.41
N THR A 275 -1.11 33.73 9.46
CA THR A 275 0.23 34.16 9.87
C THR A 275 1.13 34.04 8.64
N ALA A 276 1.66 35.15 8.14
CA ALA A 276 2.51 35.18 6.93
C ALA A 276 1.83 34.64 5.64
N GLY A 277 0.55 34.95 5.43
CA GLY A 277 -0.16 34.66 4.17
C GLY A 277 -0.85 33.30 4.10
N HIS A 278 -0.53 32.36 5.00
CA HIS A 278 -1.23 31.07 5.14
C HIS A 278 -1.79 30.91 6.56
N SER A 279 -2.93 30.22 6.69
CA SER A 279 -3.44 29.80 8.00
C SER A 279 -2.70 28.54 8.45
N LEU A 280 -2.59 28.31 9.77
CA LEU A 280 -2.01 27.06 10.29
C LEU A 280 -2.76 25.83 9.77
N PHE A 281 -4.09 25.94 9.66
CA PHE A 281 -4.92 24.91 9.05
C PHE A 281 -4.54 24.64 7.58
N GLY A 282 -4.25 25.68 6.81
CA GLY A 282 -3.78 25.58 5.43
C GLY A 282 -2.40 24.95 5.32
N ILE A 283 -1.45 25.31 6.20
CA ILE A 283 -0.10 24.73 6.22
C ILE A 283 -0.15 23.21 6.48
N LEU A 284 -0.95 22.79 7.47
CA LEU A 284 -1.11 21.38 7.82
C LEU A 284 -1.66 20.53 6.68
N ASN A 285 -2.74 21.02 6.07
CA ASN A 285 -3.51 20.26 5.09
C ASN A 285 -3.04 20.52 3.65
N GLY A 286 -2.17 21.52 3.48
CA GLY A 286 -1.57 21.93 2.23
C GLY A 286 -2.61 22.13 1.13
N LYS A 287 -2.29 21.61 -0.05
CA LYS A 287 -3.15 21.71 -1.24
C LYS A 287 -4.56 21.16 -1.07
N CYS A 288 -4.84 20.31 -0.08
CA CYS A 288 -6.21 19.87 0.15
C CYS A 288 -7.13 21.00 0.57
N VAL A 289 -6.62 22.11 1.12
CA VAL A 289 -7.43 23.28 1.48
C VAL A 289 -7.18 24.44 0.51
N GLU A 290 -6.02 24.49 -0.12
CA GLU A 290 -5.69 25.56 -1.07
C GLU A 290 -6.30 25.37 -2.47
N ASP A 291 -6.66 24.15 -2.86
CA ASP A 291 -7.27 23.88 -4.16
C ASP A 291 -8.77 24.26 -4.15
N PRO A 292 -9.21 25.26 -4.93
CA PRO A 292 -10.62 25.69 -4.98
C PRO A 292 -11.57 24.60 -5.50
N GLN A 293 -11.06 23.56 -6.15
CA GLN A 293 -11.86 22.43 -6.63
C GLN A 293 -12.05 21.34 -5.55
N SER A 294 -11.33 21.45 -4.44
CA SER A 294 -11.38 20.46 -3.37
C SER A 294 -12.57 20.73 -2.44
N LYS A 295 -13.24 19.68 -1.98
CA LYS A 295 -14.28 19.82 -0.93
C LYS A 295 -13.71 20.35 0.40
N ALA A 296 -12.39 20.33 0.56
CA ALA A 296 -11.72 20.77 1.77
C ALA A 296 -11.35 22.27 1.75
N SER A 297 -11.42 22.97 0.60
CA SER A 297 -11.29 24.43 0.55
C SER A 297 -12.48 25.16 1.16
N ASP A 298 -13.66 24.52 1.18
CA ASP A 298 -14.89 25.11 1.74
C ASP A 298 -14.96 25.04 3.27
N ILE A 299 -13.94 24.45 3.91
CA ILE A 299 -13.94 24.23 5.36
C ILE A 299 -13.60 25.53 6.09
N THR A 300 -14.52 25.94 6.96
CA THR A 300 -14.34 27.06 7.88
C THR A 300 -14.14 26.58 9.32
N ASN A 301 -13.76 27.48 10.22
CA ASN A 301 -13.73 27.23 11.67
C ASN A 301 -15.03 26.62 12.21
N HIS A 302 -16.19 27.08 11.70
CA HIS A 302 -17.50 26.58 12.10
C HIS A 302 -17.83 25.21 11.51
N SER A 303 -17.22 24.84 10.37
CA SER A 303 -17.43 23.56 9.72
C SER A 303 -16.78 22.40 10.47
N LEU A 304 -15.70 22.64 11.23
CA LEU A 304 -14.95 21.59 11.93
C LEU A 304 -15.79 20.82 12.97
N SER A 305 -16.76 21.47 13.61
CA SER A 305 -17.63 20.84 14.61
C SER A 305 -18.64 19.85 14.01
N GLY A 306 -18.93 19.99 12.71
CA GLY A 306 -19.85 19.10 11.98
C GLY A 306 -19.15 17.92 11.30
N LEU A 307 -17.82 17.83 11.37
CA LEU A 307 -17.06 16.73 10.77
C LEU A 307 -17.04 15.51 11.69
N GLU A 308 -17.24 14.34 11.10
CA GLU A 308 -17.10 13.07 11.80
C GLU A 308 -15.61 12.79 12.03
N ILE A 309 -15.21 12.72 13.30
CA ILE A 309 -13.83 12.46 13.69
C ILE A 309 -13.51 10.99 13.41
N ALA A 310 -12.48 10.75 12.61
CA ALA A 310 -12.00 9.42 12.27
C ALA A 310 -11.36 8.75 13.50
N THR A 311 -11.72 7.49 13.72
CA THR A 311 -11.05 6.60 14.67
C THR A 311 -9.68 6.15 14.13
N ASN A 312 -8.82 5.59 14.99
CA ASN A 312 -7.56 5.01 14.56
C ASN A 312 -7.77 3.90 13.52
N ARG A 313 -8.80 3.07 13.70
CA ARG A 313 -9.21 2.07 12.70
C ARG A 313 -9.65 2.71 11.38
N ASP A 314 -10.36 3.83 11.42
CA ASP A 314 -10.74 4.56 10.20
C ASP A 314 -9.53 5.14 9.48
N ILE A 315 -8.55 5.70 10.20
CA ILE A 315 -7.31 6.21 9.62
C ILE A 315 -6.54 5.10 8.90
N ILE A 316 -6.39 3.94 9.54
CA ILE A 316 -5.79 2.74 8.91
C ILE A 316 -6.62 2.32 7.69
N GLY A 317 -7.95 2.32 7.81
CA GLY A 317 -8.86 1.99 6.72
C GLY A 317 -8.71 2.93 5.50
N ILE A 318 -8.54 4.23 5.74
CA ILE A 318 -8.28 5.23 4.70
C ILE A 318 -6.93 4.98 4.02
N ALA A 319 -5.89 4.67 4.80
CA ALA A 319 -4.57 4.33 4.26
C ALA A 319 -4.64 3.07 3.36
N LEU A 320 -5.33 2.02 3.81
CA LEU A 320 -5.53 0.79 3.03
C LEU A 320 -6.35 1.03 1.76
N ALA A 321 -7.43 1.81 1.83
CA ALA A 321 -8.21 2.18 0.65
C ALA A 321 -7.37 2.94 -0.40
N ASN A 322 -6.43 3.79 0.06
CA ASN A 322 -5.49 4.47 -0.82
C ASN A 322 -4.48 3.50 -1.45
N LEU A 323 -4.02 2.48 -0.72
CA LEU A 323 -3.17 1.40 -1.28
C LEU A 323 -3.92 0.59 -2.34
N ILE A 324 -5.18 0.20 -2.10
CA ILE A 324 -6.01 -0.48 -3.11
C ILE A 324 -6.09 0.35 -4.39
N ARG A 325 -6.39 1.65 -4.28
CA ARG A 325 -6.44 2.58 -5.43
C ARG A 325 -5.10 2.68 -6.16
N LEU A 326 -4.00 2.83 -5.41
CA LEU A 326 -2.66 2.93 -5.96
C LEU A 326 -2.32 1.68 -6.79
N HIS A 327 -2.46 0.51 -6.18
CA HIS A 327 -2.08 -0.76 -6.79
C HIS A 327 -3.02 -1.14 -7.92
N TRP A 328 -4.34 -0.88 -7.80
CA TRP A 328 -5.27 -1.06 -8.92
C TRP A 328 -4.90 -0.19 -10.12
N LYS A 329 -4.60 1.09 -9.91
CA LYS A 329 -4.18 2.02 -10.96
C LYS A 329 -2.89 1.55 -11.66
N ARG A 330 -1.96 0.97 -10.90
CA ARG A 330 -0.71 0.41 -11.44
C ARG A 330 -0.95 -0.89 -12.18
N ALA A 331 -1.80 -1.77 -11.66
CA ALA A 331 -2.19 -3.03 -12.27
C ALA A 331 -2.86 -2.78 -13.64
N SER A 332 -3.76 -1.80 -13.70
CA SER A 332 -4.55 -1.40 -14.88
C SER A 332 -3.86 -0.37 -15.78
N LYS A 333 -2.57 -0.05 -15.56
CA LYS A 333 -1.86 1.02 -16.31
C LYS A 333 -1.95 0.87 -17.84
N ALA A 334 -2.02 -0.36 -18.36
CA ALA A 334 -2.15 -0.63 -19.78
C ALA A 334 -3.55 -0.36 -20.35
N TYR A 335 -4.56 -0.19 -19.50
CA TYR A 335 -5.97 -0.05 -19.84
C TYR A 335 -6.58 1.15 -19.11
N HIS A 336 -6.30 2.35 -19.64
CA HIS A 336 -6.87 3.58 -19.12
C HIS A 336 -8.40 3.52 -19.10
N GLY A 337 -9.00 3.79 -17.93
CA GLY A 337 -10.45 3.78 -17.74
C GLY A 337 -11.05 2.43 -17.33
N LEU A 338 -10.22 1.39 -17.13
CA LEU A 338 -10.69 0.15 -16.52
C LEU A 338 -11.04 0.40 -15.05
N MET A 339 -12.34 0.45 -14.76
CA MET A 339 -12.87 0.46 -13.41
C MET A 339 -12.92 -0.96 -12.88
N LEU A 340 -12.83 -1.11 -11.56
CA LEU A 340 -12.91 -2.41 -10.91
C LEU A 340 -14.23 -3.14 -11.24
N THR A 341 -15.30 -2.36 -11.41
CA THR A 341 -16.64 -2.78 -11.79
C THR A 341 -16.92 -2.72 -13.30
N SER A 342 -15.91 -2.49 -14.15
CA SER A 342 -16.12 -2.38 -15.59
C SER A 342 -16.72 -3.67 -16.17
N PRO A 343 -17.73 -3.57 -17.06
CA PRO A 343 -18.28 -4.73 -17.75
C PRO A 343 -17.22 -5.47 -18.56
N LEU A 344 -17.20 -6.79 -18.41
CA LEU A 344 -16.24 -7.72 -19.05
C LEU A 344 -16.25 -7.68 -20.58
N GLU A 345 -17.29 -7.13 -21.18
CA GLU A 345 -17.44 -6.98 -22.63
C GLU A 345 -16.36 -6.08 -23.24
N PHE A 346 -15.83 -5.13 -22.46
CA PHE A 346 -14.67 -4.33 -22.86
C PHE A 346 -13.41 -5.20 -23.00
N MET A 347 -13.27 -6.24 -22.16
CA MET A 347 -12.11 -7.15 -22.18
C MET A 347 -12.18 -8.18 -23.29
N TYR A 348 -13.36 -8.78 -23.55
CA TYR A 348 -13.52 -9.69 -24.68
C TYR A 348 -13.21 -9.00 -26.00
N ASN A 349 -13.62 -7.74 -26.16
CA ASN A 349 -13.28 -6.93 -27.33
C ASN A 349 -11.80 -6.52 -27.38
N ALA A 350 -11.15 -6.28 -26.23
CA ALA A 350 -9.71 -6.02 -26.15
C ALA A 350 -8.88 -7.28 -26.47
N GLU A 351 -9.30 -8.46 -26.00
CA GLU A 351 -8.71 -9.75 -26.37
C GLU A 351 -8.92 -10.05 -27.85
N LYS A 352 -10.12 -9.78 -28.40
CA LYS A 352 -10.40 -9.94 -29.84
C LYS A 352 -9.60 -8.95 -30.70
N ARG A 353 -9.31 -7.74 -30.20
CA ARG A 353 -8.38 -6.78 -30.82
C ARG A 353 -6.93 -7.27 -30.72
N LYS A 354 -6.53 -7.86 -29.58
CA LYS A 354 -5.21 -8.49 -29.41
C LYS A 354 -5.03 -9.69 -30.34
N ARG A 355 -6.03 -10.57 -30.51
CA ARG A 355 -5.95 -11.70 -31.45
C ARG A 355 -5.78 -11.28 -32.93
N LYS A 356 -6.01 -10.00 -33.26
CA LYS A 356 -5.79 -9.43 -34.60
C LYS A 356 -4.42 -8.78 -34.80
N SER A 357 -3.63 -8.62 -33.74
CA SER A 357 -2.22 -8.19 -33.84
C SER A 357 -1.35 -9.30 -33.27
N ASP A 358 -0.17 -9.57 -33.80
CA ASP A 358 0.79 -10.56 -33.24
C ASP A 358 1.40 -10.12 -31.89
N ALA A 359 0.59 -9.55 -31.00
CA ALA A 359 0.96 -9.12 -29.67
C ALA A 359 0.92 -10.34 -28.73
N PRO A 360 2.00 -10.61 -28.00
CA PRO A 360 2.07 -11.76 -27.10
C PRO A 360 0.99 -11.68 -26.01
N ASN A 361 0.61 -12.86 -25.47
CA ASN A 361 -0.38 -13.09 -24.41
C ASN A 361 0.02 -12.41 -23.08
N PHE A 362 0.10 -11.08 -23.05
CA PHE A 362 0.34 -10.34 -21.82
C PHE A 362 -0.92 -10.35 -20.96
N PRO A 363 -0.81 -10.66 -19.65
CA PRO A 363 -1.93 -10.59 -18.73
C PRO A 363 -2.54 -9.19 -18.76
N VAL A 364 -3.87 -9.11 -18.67
CA VAL A 364 -4.64 -7.86 -18.74
C VAL A 364 -4.22 -6.89 -17.64
N LEU A 365 -3.85 -7.43 -16.48
CA LEU A 365 -3.37 -6.67 -15.33
C LEU A 365 -1.96 -7.12 -14.95
N ARG A 366 -1.16 -6.19 -14.40
CA ARG A 366 0.15 -6.55 -13.83
C ARG A 366 -0.07 -7.42 -12.59
N PRO A 367 0.40 -8.68 -12.55
CA PRO A 367 0.04 -9.62 -11.49
C PRO A 367 0.49 -9.19 -10.08
N GLN A 368 1.71 -8.67 -9.94
CA GLN A 368 2.25 -8.23 -8.66
C GLN A 368 1.43 -7.09 -8.05
N GLU A 369 1.09 -6.07 -8.86
CA GLU A 369 0.29 -4.92 -8.40
C GLU A 369 -1.15 -5.35 -8.06
N LEU A 370 -1.75 -6.24 -8.87
CA LEU A 370 -3.07 -6.79 -8.53
C LEU A 370 -3.06 -7.53 -7.20
N ARG A 371 -2.00 -8.31 -6.92
CA ARG A 371 -1.86 -9.04 -5.66
C ARG A 371 -1.68 -8.11 -4.46
N LEU A 372 -0.94 -7.02 -4.59
CA LEU A 372 -0.84 -5.99 -3.55
C LEU A 372 -2.19 -5.29 -3.30
N ALA A 373 -2.96 -5.01 -4.35
CA ALA A 373 -4.32 -4.47 -4.22
C ALA A 373 -5.25 -5.45 -3.46
N MET A 374 -5.16 -6.74 -3.78
CA MET A 374 -5.90 -7.79 -3.07
C MET A 374 -5.53 -7.85 -1.60
N MET A 375 -4.24 -7.90 -1.27
CA MET A 375 -3.79 -7.94 0.13
C MET A 375 -4.23 -6.71 0.93
N ALA A 376 -4.18 -5.51 0.34
CA ALA A 376 -4.71 -4.30 0.96
C ALA A 376 -6.23 -4.39 1.20
N SER A 377 -6.99 -4.95 0.25
CA SER A 377 -8.44 -5.15 0.42
C SER A 377 -8.79 -6.20 1.46
N GLU A 378 -8.03 -7.30 1.58
CA GLU A 378 -8.20 -8.29 2.65
C GLU A 378 -7.99 -7.66 4.02
N ARG A 379 -6.96 -6.80 4.18
CA ARG A 379 -6.73 -6.06 5.44
C ARG A 379 -7.89 -5.14 5.76
N LEU A 380 -8.39 -4.44 4.75
CA LEU A 380 -9.52 -3.53 4.92
C LEU A 380 -10.81 -4.29 5.28
N MET A 381 -11.00 -5.51 4.74
CA MET A 381 -12.12 -6.37 5.09
C MET A 381 -12.05 -6.88 6.54
N ILE A 382 -10.85 -7.00 7.14
CA ILE A 382 -10.72 -7.30 8.57
C ILE A 382 -11.28 -6.14 9.41
N LEU A 383 -11.04 -4.90 8.99
CA LEU A 383 -11.57 -3.70 9.65
C LEU A 383 -13.06 -3.49 9.39
N GLN A 384 -13.53 -3.82 8.17
CA GLN A 384 -14.89 -3.54 7.70
C GLN A 384 -15.55 -4.81 7.10
N PRO A 385 -15.80 -5.85 7.91
CA PRO A 385 -16.24 -7.15 7.40
C PRO A 385 -17.64 -7.13 6.79
N HIS A 386 -18.47 -6.12 7.10
CA HIS A 386 -19.86 -6.01 6.65
C HIS A 386 -20.01 -5.04 5.47
N ASN A 387 -18.91 -4.46 4.98
CA ASN A 387 -18.94 -3.57 3.83
C ASN A 387 -19.09 -4.38 2.55
N TRP A 388 -20.33 -4.51 2.06
CA TRP A 388 -20.66 -5.27 0.85
C TRP A 388 -19.91 -4.73 -0.38
N SER A 389 -19.76 -3.42 -0.51
CA SER A 389 -19.12 -2.82 -1.68
C SER A 389 -17.64 -3.19 -1.76
N LEU A 390 -16.95 -3.20 -0.61
CA LEU A 390 -15.58 -3.66 -0.49
C LEU A 390 -15.45 -5.15 -0.83
N ARG A 391 -16.39 -5.99 -0.38
CA ARG A 391 -16.38 -7.44 -0.69
C ARG A 391 -16.58 -7.70 -2.17
N ARG A 392 -17.54 -7.00 -2.80
CA ARG A 392 -17.72 -7.04 -4.26
C ARG A 392 -16.42 -6.68 -4.97
N ASP A 393 -15.82 -5.57 -4.57
CA ASP A 393 -14.60 -5.03 -5.17
C ASP A 393 -13.41 -6.01 -5.02
N HIS A 394 -13.26 -6.65 -3.85
CA HIS A 394 -12.30 -7.72 -3.63
C HIS A 394 -12.56 -8.94 -4.52
N ALA A 395 -13.82 -9.39 -4.62
CA ALA A 395 -14.18 -10.51 -5.47
C ALA A 395 -13.95 -10.23 -6.96
N MET A 396 -14.10 -8.98 -7.40
CA MET A 396 -13.72 -8.57 -8.76
C MET A 396 -12.21 -8.72 -8.98
N MET A 397 -11.37 -8.41 -7.99
CA MET A 397 -9.93 -8.65 -8.09
C MET A 397 -9.59 -10.14 -8.21
N LEU A 398 -10.28 -11.01 -7.44
CA LEU A 398 -10.16 -12.47 -7.54
C LEU A 398 -10.57 -12.98 -8.92
N TYR A 399 -11.66 -12.45 -9.46
CA TYR A 399 -12.10 -12.73 -10.82
C TYR A 399 -11.01 -12.41 -11.85
N TYR A 400 -10.34 -11.26 -11.74
CA TYR A 400 -9.26 -10.89 -12.66
C TYR A 400 -8.02 -11.80 -12.52
N THR A 401 -7.80 -12.39 -11.35
CA THR A 401 -6.78 -13.44 -11.17
C THR A 401 -7.20 -14.82 -11.66
N ARG A 402 -8.44 -14.98 -12.13
CA ARG A 402 -9.08 -16.25 -12.52
C ARG A 402 -9.26 -17.24 -11.37
N ASP A 403 -9.27 -16.76 -10.14
CA ASP A 403 -9.66 -17.54 -8.97
C ASP A 403 -11.18 -17.46 -8.82
N TYR A 404 -11.89 -18.18 -9.70
CA TYR A 404 -13.34 -18.10 -9.80
C TYR A 404 -14.02 -18.64 -8.55
N ASP A 405 -13.51 -19.71 -7.94
CA ASP A 405 -14.05 -20.30 -6.72
C ASP A 405 -14.00 -19.29 -5.57
N ALA A 406 -12.86 -18.60 -5.38
CA ALA A 406 -12.76 -17.57 -4.35
C ALA A 406 -13.64 -16.37 -4.66
N ALA A 407 -13.72 -15.94 -5.92
CA ALA A 407 -14.60 -14.85 -6.34
C ALA A 407 -16.08 -15.17 -6.08
N ILE A 408 -16.52 -16.39 -6.40
CA ILE A 408 -17.88 -16.87 -6.14
C ILE A 408 -18.18 -16.83 -4.65
N ARG A 409 -17.31 -17.42 -3.81
CA ARG A 409 -17.50 -17.44 -2.35
C ARG A 409 -17.64 -16.02 -1.79
N GLU A 410 -16.76 -15.11 -2.18
CA GLU A 410 -16.82 -13.73 -1.69
C GLU A 410 -18.04 -12.96 -2.20
N LEU A 411 -18.48 -13.18 -3.44
CA LEU A 411 -19.72 -12.59 -3.95
C LEU A 411 -20.98 -13.15 -3.27
N SER A 412 -20.99 -14.44 -2.96
CA SER A 412 -22.08 -15.05 -2.18
C SER A 412 -22.17 -14.43 -0.78
N ILE A 413 -21.03 -14.20 -0.11
CA ILE A 413 -21.01 -13.49 1.18
C ILE A 413 -21.43 -12.02 1.00
N CYS A 414 -20.95 -11.37 -0.06
CA CYS A 414 -21.31 -9.99 -0.38
C CYS A 414 -22.83 -9.80 -0.48
N MET A 415 -23.55 -10.74 -1.10
CA MET A 415 -25.01 -10.66 -1.24
C MET A 415 -25.75 -10.63 0.09
N ILE A 416 -25.21 -11.25 1.15
CA ILE A 416 -25.84 -11.25 2.48
C ILE A 416 -25.95 -9.83 3.04
N PHE A 417 -25.00 -8.95 2.68
CA PHE A 417 -24.92 -7.58 3.18
C PHE A 417 -25.36 -6.52 2.16
N ALA A 418 -25.58 -6.93 0.90
CA ALA A 418 -25.91 -6.02 -0.18
C ALA A 418 -27.42 -5.70 -0.20
N PRO A 419 -27.81 -4.48 -0.63
CA PRO A 419 -29.21 -4.17 -0.85
C PRO A 419 -29.77 -4.99 -2.02
N GLU A 420 -31.08 -5.27 -2.00
CA GLU A 420 -31.76 -6.17 -2.95
C GLU A 420 -31.46 -5.83 -4.43
N GLU A 421 -31.46 -4.55 -4.79
CA GLU A 421 -31.13 -4.07 -6.14
C GLU A 421 -29.75 -4.55 -6.62
N GLN A 422 -28.76 -4.61 -5.72
CA GLN A 422 -27.42 -5.07 -6.05
C GLN A 422 -27.35 -6.60 -6.12
N VAL A 423 -28.15 -7.29 -5.31
CA VAL A 423 -28.25 -8.75 -5.31
C VAL A 423 -28.78 -9.25 -6.67
N GLU A 424 -29.79 -8.58 -7.23
CA GLU A 424 -30.32 -8.89 -8.57
C GLU A 424 -29.27 -8.77 -9.67
N VAL A 425 -28.34 -7.82 -9.55
CA VAL A 425 -27.22 -7.65 -10.50
C VAL A 425 -26.12 -8.68 -10.28
N LEU A 426 -25.81 -9.02 -9.02
CA LEU A 426 -24.76 -9.96 -8.66
C LEU A 426 -25.11 -11.41 -9.01
N MET A 427 -26.38 -11.79 -8.91
CA MET A 427 -26.83 -13.17 -9.13
C MET A 427 -26.51 -13.73 -10.53
N PRO A 428 -26.88 -13.05 -11.64
CA PRO A 428 -26.49 -13.49 -12.99
C PRO A 428 -24.98 -13.54 -13.16
N PHE A 429 -24.24 -12.65 -12.48
CA PHE A 429 -22.79 -12.63 -12.55
C PHE A 429 -22.16 -13.86 -11.87
N ILE A 430 -22.63 -14.24 -10.69
CA ILE A 430 -22.18 -15.46 -10.00
C ILE A 430 -22.47 -16.71 -10.85
N GLN A 431 -23.66 -16.79 -11.47
CA GLN A 431 -23.98 -17.87 -12.40
C GLN A 431 -23.00 -17.94 -13.58
N LYS A 432 -22.62 -16.79 -14.13
CA LYS A 432 -21.58 -16.71 -15.17
C LYS A 432 -20.22 -17.20 -14.65
N LEU A 433 -19.84 -16.90 -13.42
CA LEU A 433 -18.59 -17.37 -12.85
C LEU A 433 -18.56 -18.89 -12.69
N HIS A 434 -19.67 -19.51 -12.25
CA HIS A 434 -19.78 -20.98 -12.19
C HIS A 434 -19.60 -21.63 -13.56
N LEU A 435 -20.11 -21.00 -14.64
CA LEU A 435 -19.88 -21.49 -16.00
C LEU A 435 -18.41 -21.39 -16.42
N LEU A 436 -17.73 -20.30 -16.07
CA LEU A 436 -16.30 -20.10 -16.37
C LEU A 436 -15.41 -21.07 -15.56
N GLU A 437 -15.76 -21.33 -14.31
CA GLU A 437 -15.12 -22.35 -13.45
C GLU A 437 -15.23 -23.73 -14.12
N ALA A 438 -16.44 -24.12 -14.52
CA ALA A 438 -16.68 -25.37 -15.23
C ALA A 438 -15.86 -25.45 -16.54
N GLU A 439 -15.87 -24.43 -17.38
CA GLU A 439 -15.09 -24.39 -18.62
C GLU A 439 -13.57 -24.54 -18.36
N SER A 440 -13.05 -23.84 -17.35
CA SER A 440 -11.63 -23.91 -16.99
C SER A 440 -11.21 -25.32 -16.54
N SER A 441 -12.08 -26.01 -15.80
CA SER A 441 -11.84 -27.38 -15.36
C SER A 441 -11.82 -28.36 -16.54
N TRP A 442 -12.70 -28.18 -17.53
CA TRP A 442 -12.76 -29.03 -18.73
C TRP A 442 -11.53 -28.85 -19.61
N ASN A 443 -11.08 -27.60 -19.80
CA ASN A 443 -9.85 -27.30 -20.54
C ASN A 443 -8.59 -27.86 -19.88
N SER A 444 -8.58 -27.99 -18.54
CA SER A 444 -7.48 -28.63 -17.81
C SER A 444 -7.44 -30.15 -17.99
N LEU A 445 -8.60 -30.80 -18.18
CA LEU A 445 -8.70 -32.24 -18.46
C LEU A 445 -8.32 -32.59 -19.91
N GLY A 446 -8.56 -31.68 -20.86
CA GLY A 446 -8.25 -31.86 -22.29
C GLY A 446 -6.77 -32.07 -22.61
N HIS A 447 -5.86 -31.78 -21.67
CA HIS A 447 -4.43 -32.04 -21.82
C HIS A 447 -3.94 -33.38 -21.25
N LYS A 448 -4.82 -34.18 -20.61
CA LYS A 448 -4.43 -35.45 -19.98
C LYS A 448 -4.97 -36.72 -20.61
N TRP A 449 -5.85 -36.67 -21.61
CA TRP A 449 -6.39 -37.88 -22.23
C TRP A 449 -6.68 -37.74 -23.72
N LEU A 450 -5.66 -38.05 -24.53
CA LEU A 450 -5.82 -38.74 -25.81
C LEU A 450 -4.70 -39.78 -25.94
N THR A 451 -4.66 -40.72 -25.00
CA THR A 451 -4.17 -42.07 -25.28
C THR A 451 -5.39 -42.98 -25.11
N ILE A 452 -6.05 -43.22 -26.23
CA ILE A 452 -7.02 -44.31 -26.38
C ILE A 452 -6.19 -45.53 -26.80
N PRO A 453 -6.48 -46.75 -26.27
CA PRO A 453 -5.65 -47.95 -26.38
C PRO A 453 -5.25 -48.38 -27.79
#